data_AF-A0A7S0SJF7-F1
#
_entry.id   AF-A0A7S0SJF7-F1
#
_cell.length_a   1.000
_cell.length_b   1.000
_cell.length_c   1.000
_cell.angle_alpha   90.00
_cell.angle_beta   90.00
_cell.angle_gamma   90.00
#
_symmetry.space_group_name_H-M   'P 1'
#
loop_
_entity.id
_entity.type
_entity.pdbx_description
1 polymer ?
#
loop_
_entity_poly.entity_id
_entity_poly.type
_entity_poly.pdbx_seq_one_letter_code
_entity_poly.pdbx_strand_id
1 'polypeptide(L)'
;HRGDCDSTKRATDMSIYIGSLPPYAEEAKLVEVFQKYGDVEVRVCQGFAFADYEHQHQADEAMFQLEIILKKDGKLNGYNCSLAWGKRSIIAKYQQELAEKKAKEAEKADKAARKDRDRGGRDRD
;
A
#
# COMPACT_ATOMS: atom_id res chain seq x y z
N HIS A 1 18.74 9.68 -28.61
CA HIS A 1 18.60 8.86 -27.40
C HIS A 1 17.24 9.17 -26.79
N ARG A 2 16.22 8.36 -27.12
CA ARG A 2 14.92 8.43 -26.43
C ARG A 2 15.15 7.82 -25.05
N GLY A 3 15.07 8.64 -24.00
CA GLY A 3 15.04 8.12 -22.65
C GLY A 3 13.71 7.38 -22.50
N ASP A 4 13.78 6.06 -22.38
CA ASP A 4 12.68 5.28 -21.85
C ASP A 4 12.33 5.88 -20.49
N CYS A 5 11.24 6.66 -20.49
CA CYS A 5 10.52 7.12 -19.33
C CYS A 5 9.94 5.86 -18.67
N ASP A 6 10.80 5.22 -17.90
CA ASP A 6 10.55 4.05 -17.07
C ASP A 6 9.50 4.43 -16.04
N SER A 7 8.24 4.31 -16.45
CA SER A 7 7.07 4.58 -15.61
C SER A 7 7.00 3.59 -14.42
N THR A 8 7.78 2.51 -14.48
CA THR A 8 7.99 1.52 -13.42
C THR A 8 9.10 1.89 -12.42
N LYS A 9 9.91 2.93 -12.68
CA LYS A 9 10.95 3.43 -11.77
C LYS A 9 10.37 4.36 -10.73
N ARG A 10 9.50 5.27 -11.17
CA ARG A 10 8.89 6.28 -10.31
C ARG A 10 8.11 5.71 -9.13
N ALA A 11 7.40 4.60 -9.33
CA ALA A 11 6.63 3.98 -8.25
C ALA A 11 7.50 3.50 -7.08
N THR A 12 8.80 3.26 -7.27
CA THR A 12 9.66 2.77 -6.17
C THR A 12 10.32 3.87 -5.38
N ASP A 13 10.41 5.07 -5.96
CA ASP A 13 11.01 6.24 -5.33
C ASP A 13 9.99 6.98 -4.45
N MET A 14 8.69 6.68 -4.57
CA MET A 14 7.60 7.33 -3.83
C MET A 14 6.98 6.44 -2.75
N SER A 15 7.34 5.14 -2.71
CA SER A 15 6.83 4.20 -1.71
C SER A 15 7.85 3.95 -0.60
N ILE A 16 7.41 4.04 0.64
CA ILE A 16 8.18 3.75 1.85
C ILE A 16 7.68 2.45 2.48
N TYR A 17 8.62 1.56 2.80
CA TYR A 17 8.38 0.35 3.58
C TYR A 17 8.60 0.61 5.07
N ILE A 18 7.64 0.19 5.88
CA ILE A 18 7.65 0.37 7.33
C ILE A 18 7.62 -1.04 7.95
N GLY A 19 8.77 -1.54 8.39
CA GLY A 19 8.91 -2.83 9.04
C GLY A 19 8.91 -2.75 10.56
N SER A 20 8.89 -3.91 11.21
CA SER A 20 8.97 -4.05 12.68
C SER A 20 7.76 -3.44 13.41
N LEU A 21 6.62 -3.28 12.72
CA LEU A 21 5.43 -2.74 13.37
C LEU A 21 4.82 -3.78 14.32
N PRO A 22 4.42 -3.37 15.54
CA PRO A 22 3.71 -4.25 16.43
C PRO A 22 2.30 -4.58 15.93
N PRO A 23 1.67 -5.67 16.40
CA PRO A 23 0.32 -6.06 15.99
C PRO A 23 -0.78 -5.08 16.41
N TYR A 24 -0.47 -4.14 17.31
CA TYR A 24 -1.34 -3.04 17.73
C TYR A 24 -1.02 -1.72 17.02
N ALA A 25 -0.15 -1.72 16.00
CA ALA A 25 0.09 -0.55 15.17
C ALA A 25 -1.15 -0.28 14.31
N GLU A 26 -1.73 0.89 14.49
CA GLU A 26 -2.90 1.33 13.74
C GLU A 26 -2.47 2.15 12.52
N GLU A 27 -3.14 1.91 11.40
CA GLU A 27 -2.95 2.69 10.18
C GLU A 27 -3.16 4.18 10.43
N ALA A 28 -4.21 4.54 11.17
CA ALA A 28 -4.54 5.93 11.50
C ALA A 28 -3.34 6.69 12.11
N LYS A 29 -2.61 6.08 13.05
CA LYS A 29 -1.44 6.72 13.68
C LYS A 29 -0.26 6.90 12.74
N LEU A 30 -0.08 5.97 11.80
CA LEU A 30 0.94 6.09 10.76
C LEU A 30 0.52 7.18 9.77
N VAL A 31 -0.72 7.15 9.27
CA VAL A 31 -1.27 8.21 8.41
C VAL A 31 -1.10 9.57 9.07
N GLU A 32 -1.45 9.74 10.35
CA GLU A 32 -1.32 11.01 11.06
C GLU A 32 0.11 11.58 11.07
N VAL A 33 1.12 10.72 11.06
CA VAL A 33 2.52 11.11 11.03
C VAL A 33 2.97 11.42 9.61
N PHE A 34 2.65 10.52 8.67
CA PHE A 34 3.12 10.59 7.29
C PHE A 34 2.38 11.69 6.51
N GLN A 35 1.10 11.97 6.83
CA GLN A 35 0.27 13.01 6.20
C GLN A 35 0.78 14.43 6.47
N LYS A 36 1.60 14.63 7.50
CA LYS A 36 2.19 15.94 7.81
C LYS A 36 3.17 16.42 6.75
N TYR A 37 3.72 15.49 5.99
CA TYR A 37 4.72 15.77 4.96
C TYR A 37 4.12 15.78 3.55
N GLY A 38 2.90 15.27 3.39
CA GLY A 38 2.23 15.21 2.09
C GLY A 38 1.05 14.25 2.04
N ASP A 39 0.38 14.21 0.90
CA ASP A 39 -0.69 13.24 0.66
C ASP A 39 -0.11 11.81 0.54
N VAL A 40 -0.60 10.91 1.40
CA VAL A 40 -0.03 9.58 1.59
C VAL A 40 -1.12 8.53 1.75
N GLU A 41 -0.99 7.44 1.02
CA GLU A 41 -1.80 6.25 1.17
C GLU A 41 -1.02 5.22 2.00
N VAL A 42 -1.43 5.02 3.25
CA VAL A 42 -0.83 4.00 4.12
C VAL A 42 -1.65 2.73 4.05
N ARG A 43 -0.98 1.58 3.93
CA ARG A 43 -1.58 0.25 4.01
C ARG A 43 -0.86 -0.57 5.06
N VAL A 44 -1.55 -0.89 6.14
CA VAL A 44 -1.01 -1.76 7.21
C VAL A 44 -1.27 -3.24 6.90
N CYS A 45 -0.23 -4.05 7.04
CA CYS A 45 -0.24 -5.52 6.96
C CYS A 45 0.25 -6.14 8.29
N GLN A 46 0.15 -7.46 8.43
CA GLN A 46 0.60 -8.14 9.66
C GLN A 46 2.12 -8.01 9.87
N GLY A 47 2.52 -7.05 10.70
CA GLY A 47 3.91 -6.79 11.10
C GLY A 47 4.69 -5.78 10.25
N PHE A 48 4.05 -5.19 9.23
CA PHE A 48 4.67 -4.21 8.34
C PHE A 48 3.60 -3.33 7.68
N ALA A 49 3.98 -2.17 7.16
CA ALA A 49 3.10 -1.28 6.42
C ALA A 49 3.83 -0.69 5.21
N PHE A 50 3.05 -0.21 4.25
CA PHE A 50 3.53 0.56 3.11
C PHE A 50 2.90 1.93 3.15
N ALA A 51 3.69 2.96 2.87
CA ALA A 51 3.22 4.31 2.66
C ALA A 51 3.56 4.73 1.23
N ASP A 52 2.55 5.03 0.42
CA ASP A 52 2.72 5.50 -0.95
C ASP A 52 2.38 6.98 -1.03
N TYR A 53 3.29 7.77 -1.60
CA TYR A 53 3.11 9.21 -1.73
C TYR A 53 2.71 9.59 -3.16
N GLU A 54 1.90 10.64 -3.29
CA GLU A 54 1.54 11.18 -4.60
C GLU A 54 2.75 11.83 -5.31
N HIS A 55 3.69 12.39 -4.54
CA HIS A 55 4.86 13.06 -5.09
C HIS A 55 6.16 12.61 -4.42
N GLN A 56 7.20 12.47 -5.24
CA GLN A 56 8.52 12.03 -4.80
C GLN A 56 9.14 12.94 -3.73
N HIS A 57 9.05 14.26 -3.88
CA HIS A 57 9.61 15.19 -2.89
C HIS A 57 8.99 15.01 -1.49
N GLN A 58 7.69 14.67 -1.43
CA GLN A 58 6.99 14.40 -0.16
C GLN A 58 7.53 13.12 0.48
N ALA A 59 7.77 12.07 -0.32
CA ALA A 59 8.36 10.82 0.15
C ALA A 59 9.80 11.00 0.65
N ASP A 60 10.64 11.74 -0.08
CA ASP A 60 12.01 12.08 0.30
C ASP A 60 12.05 12.85 1.62
N GLU A 61 11.22 13.89 1.75
CA GLU A 61 11.17 14.70 2.97
C GLU A 61 10.66 13.89 4.16
N ALA A 62 9.58 13.12 3.97
CA ALA A 62 9.06 12.24 5.01
C ALA A 62 10.11 11.22 5.45
N MET A 63 10.73 10.51 4.51
CA MET A 63 11.75 9.50 4.82
C MET A 63 12.90 10.11 5.63
N PHE A 64 13.42 11.26 5.18
CA PHE A 64 14.53 11.95 5.84
C PHE A 64 14.17 12.39 7.27
N GLN A 65 13.02 13.05 7.44
CA GLN A 65 12.56 13.54 8.73
C GLN A 65 12.28 12.40 9.71
N LEU A 66 11.59 11.36 9.25
CA LEU A 66 11.23 10.21 10.07
C LEU A 66 12.46 9.38 10.47
N GLU A 67 13.43 9.22 9.58
CA GLU A 67 14.70 8.55 9.91
C GLU A 67 15.49 9.32 10.97
N ILE A 68 15.49 10.66 10.91
CA ILE A 68 16.11 11.50 11.93
C ILE A 68 15.41 11.32 13.28
N ILE A 69 14.08 11.30 13.31
CA ILE A 69 13.30 11.08 14.53
C ILE A 69 13.62 9.69 15.11
N LEU A 70 13.65 8.65 14.28
CA LEU A 70 14.01 7.30 14.72
C LEU A 70 15.44 7.23 15.26
N LYS A 71 16.39 7.93 14.67
CA LYS A 71 17.78 8.00 15.17
C LYS A 71 17.90 8.79 16.47
N LYS A 72 17.07 9.81 16.69
CA LYS A 72 17.11 10.68 17.88
C LYS A 72 16.32 10.08 19.05
N ASP A 73 15.06 9.76 18.83
CA ASP A 73 14.12 9.31 19.86
C ASP A 73 14.05 7.78 19.96
N GLY A 74 14.51 7.04 18.94
CA GLY A 74 14.48 5.58 18.90
C GLY A 74 13.10 4.99 18.60
N LYS A 75 12.09 5.83 18.37
CA LYS A 75 10.67 5.44 18.28
C LYS A 75 9.87 6.46 17.49
N LEU A 76 8.96 5.98 16.65
CA LEU A 76 8.00 6.78 15.90
C LEU A 76 6.62 6.62 16.55
N ASN A 77 6.04 7.69 17.12
CA ASN A 77 4.79 7.62 17.88
C ASN A 77 4.79 6.54 18.99
N GLY A 78 5.96 6.24 19.58
CA GLY A 78 6.12 5.18 20.58
C GLY A 78 6.28 3.77 20.01
N TYR A 79 6.22 3.61 18.69
CA TYR A 79 6.47 2.35 17.99
C TYR A 79 7.92 2.24 17.53
N ASN A 80 8.55 1.09 17.78
CA ASN A 80 9.82 0.75 17.17
C ASN A 80 9.57 0.25 15.74
N CYS A 81 9.75 1.12 14.75
CA CYS A 81 9.63 0.76 13.35
C CYS A 81 10.93 0.98 12.59
N SER A 82 11.13 0.22 11.53
CA SER A 82 12.25 0.38 10.60
C SER A 82 11.73 0.89 9.27
N LEU A 83 12.23 2.05 8.84
CA LEU A 83 11.90 2.63 7.56
C LEU A 83 12.92 2.19 6.52
N ALA A 84 12.45 1.85 5.34
CA ALA A 84 13.29 1.58 4.18
C ALA A 84 12.60 2.05 2.91
N TRP A 85 13.38 2.45 1.92
CA TRP A 85 12.88 2.67 0.58
C TRP A 85 12.22 1.40 0.03
N GLY A 86 11.06 1.56 -0.62
CA GLY A 86 10.21 0.48 -1.09
C GLY A 86 10.97 -0.57 -1.90
N LYS A 87 11.06 -1.79 -1.35
CA LYS A 87 11.66 -2.91 -2.10
C LYS A 87 10.70 -3.32 -3.21
N ARG A 88 11.12 -3.10 -4.46
CA ARG A 88 10.43 -3.56 -5.70
C ARG A 88 9.81 -4.94 -5.58
N SER A 89 10.56 -5.87 -5.00
CA SER A 89 10.15 -7.27 -4.86
C SER A 89 9.06 -7.51 -3.81
N ILE A 90 8.94 -6.65 -2.81
CA ILE A 90 7.87 -6.74 -1.80
C ILE A 90 6.60 -6.06 -2.34
N ILE A 91 6.75 -4.86 -2.91
CA ILE A 91 5.62 -4.09 -3.45
C ILE A 91 4.99 -4.82 -4.64
N ALA A 92 5.81 -5.34 -5.58
CA ALA A 92 5.31 -6.05 -6.76
C ALA A 92 4.52 -7.31 -6.39
N LYS A 93 4.99 -8.10 -5.41
CA LYS A 93 4.26 -9.29 -4.94
C LYS A 93 2.92 -8.93 -4.32
N TYR A 94 2.87 -7.86 -3.54
CA TYR A 94 1.63 -7.43 -2.88
C TYR A 94 0.60 -6.87 -3.87
N GLN A 95 1.03 -6.03 -4.81
CA GLN A 95 0.14 -5.50 -5.86
C GLN A 95 -0.41 -6.60 -6.77
N GLN A 96 0.40 -7.62 -7.08
CA GLN A 96 -0.03 -8.77 -7.86
C GLN A 96 -1.13 -9.57 -7.13
N GLU A 97 -0.94 -9.87 -5.84
CA GLU A 97 -1.93 -10.62 -5.06
C GLU A 97 -3.25 -9.85 -4.92
N LEU A 98 -3.20 -8.53 -4.71
CA LEU A 98 -4.38 -7.68 -4.70
C LEU A 98 -5.10 -7.65 -6.05
N ALA A 99 -4.35 -7.57 -7.16
CA ALA A 99 -4.92 -7.61 -8.51
C ALA A 99 -5.59 -8.96 -8.81
N GLU A 100 -4.99 -10.07 -8.38
CA GLU A 100 -5.56 -11.41 -8.52
C GLU A 100 -6.81 -11.62 -7.66
N LYS A 101 -6.83 -11.08 -6.43
CA LYS A 101 -8.03 -11.08 -5.57
C LYS A 101 -9.16 -10.28 -6.22
N LYS A 102 -8.85 -9.08 -6.72
CA LYS A 102 -9.83 -8.20 -7.37
C LYS A 102 -10.34 -8.81 -8.68
N ALA A 103 -9.49 -9.48 -9.45
CA ALA A 103 -9.87 -10.20 -10.65
C ALA A 103 -10.77 -11.41 -10.36
N LYS A 104 -10.43 -12.21 -9.34
CA LYS A 104 -11.28 -13.36 -8.93
C LYS A 104 -12.61 -12.92 -8.36
N GLU A 105 -12.66 -11.82 -7.62
CA GLU A 105 -13.92 -11.30 -7.07
C GLU A 105 -14.83 -10.72 -8.16
N ALA A 106 -14.26 -10.00 -9.13
CA ALA A 106 -14.97 -9.55 -10.33
C ALA A 106 -15.51 -10.72 -11.17
N GLU A 107 -14.72 -11.77 -11.37
CA GLU A 107 -15.19 -12.97 -12.09
C GLU A 107 -16.30 -13.70 -11.32
N LYS A 108 -16.20 -13.77 -10.00
CA LYS A 108 -17.23 -14.38 -9.14
C LYS A 108 -18.53 -13.58 -9.14
N ALA A 109 -18.44 -12.26 -9.25
CA ALA A 109 -19.60 -11.37 -9.41
C ALA A 109 -20.29 -11.57 -10.77
N ASP A 110 -19.56 -11.65 -11.89
CA ASP A 110 -20.16 -11.95 -13.21
C ASP A 110 -20.82 -13.33 -13.23
N LYS A 111 -20.16 -14.33 -12.64
CA LYS A 111 -20.68 -15.71 -12.59
C LYS A 111 -21.90 -15.84 -11.68
N ALA A 112 -21.98 -15.05 -10.60
CA ALA A 112 -23.18 -14.95 -9.77
C ALA A 112 -24.34 -14.28 -10.52
N ALA A 113 -24.08 -13.20 -11.26
CA ALA A 113 -25.09 -12.51 -12.06
C ALA A 113 -25.64 -13.39 -13.21
N ARG A 114 -24.81 -14.24 -13.83
CA ARG A 114 -25.27 -15.22 -14.83
C ARG A 114 -26.11 -16.34 -14.23
N LYS A 115 -25.76 -16.81 -13.01
CA LYS A 115 -26.48 -17.90 -12.33
C LYS A 115 -27.86 -17.49 -11.80
N ASP A 116 -28.03 -16.21 -11.47
CA ASP A 116 -29.32 -15.63 -11.09
C ASP A 116 -30.30 -15.59 -12.27
N ARG A 117 -29.80 -15.15 -13.44
CA ARG A 117 -30.61 -15.05 -14.67
C ARG A 117 -31.10 -16.41 -15.19
N ASP A 118 -30.33 -17.48 -14.99
CA ASP A 118 -30.68 -18.85 -15.40
C ASP A 118 -31.71 -19.50 -14.45
N ARG A 119 -31.81 -19.06 -13.20
CA ARG A 119 -32.78 -19.58 -12.21
C ARG A 119 -34.17 -18.94 -12.31
N GLY A 120 -34.29 -17.75 -12.91
CA GLY A 120 -35.58 -17.05 -13.09
C GLY A 120 -36.45 -17.55 -14.25
N GLY A 121 -35.95 -18.47 -15.08
CA GLY A 121 -36.64 -18.97 -16.27
C GLY A 121 -37.34 -20.32 -16.06
N ARG A 122 -38.00 -20.54 -14.93
CA ARG A 122 -38.73 -21.79 -14.71
C ARG A 122 -39.93 -21.69 -13.78
N ASP A 123 -40.67 -20.57 -13.80
CA ASP A 123 -42.07 -20.60 -13.36
C ASP A 123 -42.95 -20.82 -14.59
N ARG A 124 -43.50 -22.03 -14.64
CA ARG A 124 -44.48 -22.50 -15.61
C ARG A 124 -45.84 -21.93 -15.20
N ASP A 125 -46.60 -21.37 -16.14
CA ASP A 125 -47.92 -21.86 -16.55
C ASP A 125 -48.39 -21.11 -17.80
#